data_AF-A0A0D3LNZ3-F1
#
_entry.id   AF-A0A0D3LNZ3-F1
#
_cell.length_a   1.000
_cell.length_b   1.000
_cell.length_c   1.000
_cell.angle_alpha   90.00
_cell.angle_beta   90.00
_cell.angle_gamma   90.00
#
_symmetry.space_group_name_H-M   'P 1'
#
loop_
_entity.id
_entity.type
_entity.pdbx_description
1 polymer ?
#
loop_
_entity_poly.entity_id
_entity_poly.type
_entity_poly.pdbx_seq_one_letter_code
_entity_poly.pdbx_strand_id
1 'polypeptide(L)'
;MPFGRLINVKENNMLDDIIKELKGSIGKDVQQRSGLDPQKADRAIEMAGQSAKEVAEDEVRKGNLQGLMGLMNQKEGAGHENPIVGKIGANLVGKLVSGLGLTPEVAKQVEGVVVPLMVSFISNKFQNSKGGGMGGLGGLLGGSGGLGGMLGGFFK
;
A
#
# COMPACT_ATOMS: atom_id res chain seq x y z
N MET A 1 -26.46 32.14 -13.55
CA MET A 1 -25.98 30.74 -13.65
C MET A 1 -24.95 30.66 -14.77
N PRO A 2 -23.89 29.84 -14.71
CA PRO A 2 -23.76 28.66 -13.86
C PRO A 2 -22.54 28.64 -12.92
N PHE A 3 -22.75 27.90 -11.85
CA PHE A 3 -21.78 27.39 -10.90
C PHE A 3 -20.83 26.41 -11.61
N GLY A 4 -19.54 26.72 -11.61
CA GLY A 4 -18.46 25.83 -12.03
C GLY A 4 -17.73 25.27 -10.82
N ARG A 5 -18.30 24.22 -10.24
CA ARG A 5 -17.75 23.27 -9.27
C ARG A 5 -16.22 23.38 -9.08
N LEU A 6 -15.78 23.91 -7.93
CA LEU A 6 -14.45 23.63 -7.37
C LEU A 6 -14.38 22.13 -7.11
N ILE A 7 -13.98 21.36 -8.13
CA ILE A 7 -13.47 20.01 -7.88
C ILE A 7 -12.13 20.26 -7.21
N ASN A 8 -12.16 20.32 -5.87
CA ASN A 8 -11.01 20.06 -5.04
C ASN A 8 -10.61 18.60 -5.32
N VAL A 9 -9.91 18.39 -6.44
CA VAL A 9 -9.21 17.15 -6.72
C VAL A 9 -8.10 17.12 -5.67
N LYS A 10 -8.42 16.63 -4.47
CA LYS A 10 -7.41 15.89 -3.70
C LYS A 10 -6.85 14.89 -4.71
N GLU A 11 -5.58 15.03 -5.08
CA GLU A 11 -4.82 13.97 -5.71
C GLU A 11 -4.96 12.73 -4.82
N ASN A 12 -6.01 11.94 -5.05
CA ASN A 12 -6.13 10.63 -4.45
C ASN A 12 -5.10 9.81 -5.20
N ASN A 13 -3.98 9.53 -4.55
CA ASN A 13 -2.97 8.65 -5.11
C ASN A 13 -3.61 7.25 -5.26
N MET A 14 -3.12 6.42 -6.19
CA MET A 14 -3.68 5.07 -6.38
C MET A 14 -3.73 4.26 -5.07
N LEU A 15 -2.79 4.52 -4.15
CA LEU A 15 -2.77 3.95 -2.80
C LEU A 15 -4.00 4.34 -1.96
N ASP A 16 -4.45 5.58 -2.01
CA ASP A 16 -5.60 6.03 -1.23
C ASP A 16 -6.90 5.35 -1.69
N ASP A 17 -7.02 5.13 -3.00
CA ASP A 17 -8.15 4.39 -3.56
C ASP A 17 -8.10 2.91 -3.16
N ILE A 18 -6.91 2.30 -3.15
CA ILE A 18 -6.71 0.93 -2.65
C ILE A 18 -7.09 0.83 -1.18
N ILE A 19 -6.65 1.78 -0.35
CA ILE A 19 -6.98 1.81 1.08
C ILE A 19 -8.49 1.93 1.28
N LYS A 20 -9.18 2.79 0.50
CA LYS A 20 -10.65 2.91 0.56
C LYS A 20 -11.36 1.61 0.15
N GLU A 21 -10.91 0.99 -0.94
CA GLU A 21 -11.45 -0.30 -1.41
C GLU A 21 -11.25 -1.41 -0.37
N LEU A 22 -10.05 -1.50 0.23
CA LEU A 22 -9.76 -2.46 1.29
C LEU A 22 -10.61 -2.21 2.54
N LYS A 23 -10.77 -0.96 2.99
CA LYS A 23 -11.67 -0.64 4.10
C LYS A 23 -13.09 -1.11 3.84
N GLY A 24 -13.61 -0.86 2.63
CA GLY A 24 -14.94 -1.32 2.22
C GLY A 24 -15.06 -2.84 2.12
N SER A 25 -14.01 -3.51 1.65
CA SER A 25 -14.03 -4.95 1.36
C SER A 25 -13.72 -5.82 2.58
N ILE A 26 -12.75 -5.43 3.41
CA ILE A 26 -12.23 -6.26 4.51
C ILE A 26 -12.25 -5.60 5.88
N GLY A 27 -12.73 -4.35 5.99
CA GLY A 27 -12.89 -3.70 7.29
C GLY A 27 -13.71 -4.55 8.26
N LYS A 28 -14.79 -5.18 7.78
CA LYS A 28 -15.62 -6.10 8.58
C LYS A 28 -14.88 -7.39 8.97
N ASP A 29 -14.11 -7.98 8.06
CA ASP A 29 -13.37 -9.21 8.33
C ASP A 29 -12.24 -8.97 9.33
N VAL A 30 -11.55 -7.83 9.21
CA VAL A 30 -10.55 -7.39 10.19
C VAL A 30 -11.22 -7.22 11.54
N GLN A 31 -12.34 -6.49 11.64
CA GLN A 31 -13.09 -6.32 12.90
C GLN A 31 -13.46 -7.67 13.53
N GLN A 32 -14.04 -8.58 12.75
CA GLN A 32 -14.50 -9.88 13.23
C GLN A 32 -13.35 -10.79 13.70
N ARG A 33 -12.23 -10.79 12.98
CA ARG A 33 -11.09 -11.68 13.28
C ARG A 33 -10.17 -11.16 14.37
N SER A 34 -9.99 -9.85 14.42
CA SER A 34 -9.06 -9.19 15.35
C SER A 34 -9.73 -8.63 16.60
N GLY A 35 -11.06 -8.58 16.64
CA GLY A 35 -11.82 -7.96 17.73
C GLY A 35 -11.65 -6.44 17.81
N LEU A 36 -11.11 -5.81 16.76
CA LEU A 36 -10.85 -4.38 16.73
C LEU A 36 -12.11 -3.57 16.51
N ASP A 37 -12.20 -2.44 17.21
CA ASP A 37 -13.20 -1.41 16.93
C ASP A 37 -13.07 -0.90 15.49
N PRO A 38 -14.15 -0.39 14.88
CA PRO A 38 -14.12 0.07 13.48
C PRO A 38 -13.02 1.09 13.18
N GLN A 39 -12.78 2.02 14.11
CA GLN A 39 -11.71 3.02 13.97
C GLN A 39 -10.30 2.40 13.98
N LYS A 40 -10.08 1.34 14.77
CA LYS A 40 -8.78 0.65 14.84
C LYS A 40 -8.57 -0.23 13.63
N ALA A 41 -9.62 -0.90 13.15
CA ALA A 41 -9.58 -1.67 11.90
C ALA A 41 -9.26 -0.75 10.70
N ASP A 42 -9.93 0.40 10.60
CA ASP A 42 -9.67 1.38 9.55
C ASP A 42 -8.22 1.90 9.60
N ARG A 43 -7.73 2.25 10.79
CA ARG A 43 -6.32 2.66 10.96
C ARG A 43 -5.35 1.54 10.64
N ALA A 44 -5.66 0.29 10.98
CA ALA A 44 -4.78 -0.82 10.67
C ALA A 44 -4.62 -1.01 9.15
N ILE A 45 -5.72 -0.85 8.40
CA ILE A 45 -5.70 -0.89 6.93
C ILE A 45 -4.93 0.31 6.37
N GLU A 46 -5.09 1.51 6.94
CA GLU A 46 -4.26 2.68 6.57
C GLU A 46 -2.77 2.45 6.82
N MET A 47 -2.43 1.91 8.00
CA MET A 47 -1.04 1.61 8.38
C MET A 47 -0.43 0.56 7.47
N ALA A 48 -1.22 -0.41 7.00
CA ALA A 48 -0.77 -1.37 6.01
C ALA A 48 -0.43 -0.68 4.69
N GLY A 49 -1.27 0.26 4.23
CA GLY A 49 -1.03 0.99 2.99
C GLY A 49 0.21 1.87 3.08
N GLN A 50 0.40 2.53 4.23
CA GLN A 50 1.63 3.28 4.52
C GLN A 50 2.85 2.37 4.59
N SER A 51 2.74 1.19 5.18
CA SER A 51 3.84 0.22 5.27
C SER A 51 4.26 -0.28 3.89
N ALA A 52 3.28 -0.57 3.02
CA ALA A 52 3.54 -0.93 1.64
C ALA A 52 4.23 0.20 0.87
N LYS A 53 3.78 1.45 1.06
CA LYS A 53 4.40 2.64 0.47
C LYS A 53 5.85 2.82 0.92
N GLU A 54 6.10 2.79 2.22
CA GLU A 54 7.44 2.98 2.78
C GLU A 54 8.42 1.91 2.34
N VAL A 55 8.00 0.64 2.32
CA VAL A 55 8.85 -0.45 1.82
C VAL A 55 9.10 -0.25 0.33
N ALA A 56 8.09 0.12 -0.46
CA ALA A 56 8.30 0.40 -1.87
C ALA A 56 9.25 1.59 -2.10
N GLU A 57 9.14 2.68 -1.34
CA GLU A 57 10.09 3.80 -1.40
C GLU A 57 11.51 3.37 -0.99
N ASP A 58 11.65 2.56 0.05
CA ASP A 58 12.94 2.04 0.50
C ASP A 58 13.60 1.14 -0.54
N GLU A 59 12.84 0.24 -1.18
CA GLU A 59 13.32 -0.60 -2.27
C GLU A 59 13.72 0.24 -3.50
N VAL A 60 12.95 1.28 -3.85
CA VAL A 60 13.34 2.26 -4.89
C VAL A 60 14.66 2.94 -4.53
N ARG A 61 14.79 3.43 -3.29
CA ARG A 61 16.00 4.10 -2.80
C ARG A 61 17.22 3.20 -2.81
N LYS A 62 17.03 1.91 -2.55
CA LYS A 62 18.07 0.86 -2.62
C LYS A 62 18.38 0.40 -4.04
N GLY A 63 17.69 0.95 -5.05
CA GLY A 63 17.86 0.55 -6.45
C GLY A 63 17.20 -0.78 -6.81
N ASN A 64 16.38 -1.36 -5.92
CA ASN A 64 15.68 -2.62 -6.14
C ASN A 64 14.36 -2.45 -6.91
N LEU A 65 14.40 -1.70 -8.00
CA LEU A 65 13.24 -1.49 -8.88
C LEU A 65 12.78 -2.80 -9.52
N GLN A 66 13.73 -3.72 -9.79
CA GLN A 66 13.45 -5.01 -10.39
C GLN A 66 12.63 -5.91 -9.46
N GLY A 67 12.94 -5.91 -8.16
CA GLY A 67 12.19 -6.66 -7.15
C GLY A 67 10.76 -6.12 -6.98
N LEU A 68 10.60 -4.80 -6.98
CA LEU A 68 9.27 -4.18 -6.96
C LEU A 68 8.48 -4.48 -8.22
N MET A 69 9.07 -4.30 -9.39
CA MET A 69 8.45 -4.68 -10.66
C MET A 69 8.04 -6.17 -10.67
N GLY A 70 8.89 -7.05 -10.14
CA GLY A 70 8.61 -8.49 -10.02
C GLY A 70 7.42 -8.77 -9.11
N LEU A 71 7.33 -8.11 -7.95
CA LEU A 71 6.18 -8.20 -7.05
C LEU A 71 4.88 -7.75 -7.72
N MET A 72 4.94 -6.63 -8.44
CA MET A 72 3.77 -5.94 -8.98
C MET A 72 3.26 -6.57 -10.29
N ASN A 73 4.17 -7.16 -11.06
CA ASN A 73 3.85 -7.94 -12.25
C ASN A 73 3.45 -9.39 -11.92
N GLN A 74 3.53 -9.80 -10.65
CA GLN A 74 3.09 -11.12 -10.25
C GLN A 74 1.56 -11.19 -10.40
N LYS A 75 1.09 -11.97 -11.39
CA LYS A 75 -0.33 -12.28 -11.57
C LYS A 75 -0.73 -13.30 -10.51
N GLU A 76 -1.44 -12.81 -9.49
CA GLU A 76 -2.02 -13.57 -8.39
C GLU A 76 -1.00 -14.39 -7.55
N GLY A 77 -1.09 -14.26 -6.23
CA GLY A 77 -0.30 -15.11 -5.33
C GLY A 77 1.14 -14.66 -5.09
N ALA A 78 1.41 -13.35 -5.05
CA ALA A 78 2.56 -12.84 -4.30
C ALA A 78 2.36 -13.14 -2.81
N GLY A 79 2.55 -14.41 -2.45
CA GLY A 79 2.51 -14.89 -1.07
C GLY A 79 3.67 -14.33 -0.28
N HIS A 80 3.74 -14.72 1.00
CA HIS A 80 4.83 -14.39 1.92
C HIS A 80 6.23 -14.80 1.42
N GLU A 81 6.32 -15.51 0.29
CA GLU A 81 7.55 -15.91 -0.38
C GLU A 81 8.32 -14.72 -0.98
N ASN A 82 7.65 -13.60 -1.25
CA ASN A 82 8.34 -12.40 -1.72
C ASN A 82 8.96 -11.64 -0.53
N PRO A 83 10.28 -11.37 -0.53
CA PRO A 83 10.95 -10.68 0.58
C PRO A 83 10.40 -9.27 0.83
N ILE A 84 9.85 -8.61 -0.19
CA ILE A 84 9.21 -7.30 -0.06
C ILE A 84 7.89 -7.44 0.71
N VAL A 85 7.09 -8.48 0.43
CA VAL A 85 5.84 -8.76 1.18
C VAL A 85 6.13 -9.06 2.64
N GLY A 86 7.18 -9.85 2.92
CA GLY A 86 7.63 -10.10 4.29
C GLY A 86 8.04 -8.82 5.04
N LYS A 87 8.72 -7.89 4.36
CA LYS A 87 9.06 -6.56 4.92
C LYS A 87 7.81 -5.72 5.20
N ILE A 88 6.82 -5.75 4.30
CA ILE A 88 5.55 -5.03 4.50
C ILE A 88 4.83 -5.58 5.73
N GLY A 89 4.73 -6.91 5.87
CA GLY A 89 4.13 -7.54 7.04
C GLY A 89 4.85 -7.23 8.34
N ALA A 90 6.19 -7.30 8.34
CA ALA A 90 6.99 -6.94 9.52
C ALA A 90 6.83 -5.46 9.91
N ASN A 91 6.86 -4.54 8.94
CA ASN A 91 6.66 -3.11 9.18
C ASN A 91 5.23 -2.84 9.70
N LEU A 92 4.23 -3.49 9.11
CA LEU A 92 2.84 -3.38 9.56
C LEU A 92 2.67 -3.86 10.99
N VAL A 93 3.15 -5.06 11.35
CA VAL A 93 3.07 -5.57 12.72
C VAL A 93 3.72 -4.59 13.70
N GLY A 94 4.91 -4.06 13.35
CA GLY A 94 5.57 -3.03 14.14
C GLY A 94 4.69 -1.80 14.37
N LYS A 95 4.05 -1.28 13.32
CA LYS A 95 3.15 -0.13 13.41
C LYS A 95 1.85 -0.42 14.16
N LEU A 96 1.28 -1.62 14.04
CA LEU A 96 0.09 -2.02 14.77
C LEU A 96 0.38 -2.11 16.27
N VAL A 97 1.52 -2.67 16.65
CA VAL A 97 1.93 -2.77 18.05
C VAL A 97 2.28 -1.39 18.59
N SER A 98 3.17 -0.64 17.93
CA SER A 98 3.65 0.65 18.43
C SER A 98 2.67 1.80 18.25
N GLY A 99 1.86 1.78 17.19
CA GLY A 99 0.96 2.87 16.82
C GLY A 99 -0.48 2.70 17.27
N LEU A 100 -0.99 1.47 17.33
CA LEU A 100 -2.35 1.16 17.80
C LEU A 100 -2.40 0.48 19.18
N GLY A 101 -1.23 0.17 19.76
CA GLY A 101 -1.16 -0.54 21.04
C GLY A 101 -1.72 -1.96 20.97
N LEU A 102 -1.69 -2.58 19.79
CA LEU A 102 -2.20 -3.95 19.61
C LEU A 102 -1.21 -4.96 20.17
N THR A 103 -1.72 -6.09 20.65
CA THR A 103 -0.85 -7.21 20.99
C THR A 103 -0.22 -7.78 19.71
N PRO A 104 0.99 -8.36 19.79
CA PRO A 104 1.64 -8.98 18.63
C PRO A 104 0.77 -10.06 17.96
N GLU A 105 -0.08 -10.74 18.73
CA GLU A 105 -1.00 -11.76 18.23
C GLU A 105 -2.11 -11.15 17.37
N VAL A 106 -2.76 -10.10 17.86
CA VAL A 106 -3.80 -9.37 17.10
C VAL A 106 -3.18 -8.72 15.86
N ALA A 107 -1.99 -8.13 16.01
CA ALA A 107 -1.28 -7.53 14.89
C ALA A 107 -0.97 -8.56 13.78
N LYS A 108 -0.54 -9.77 14.14
CA LYS A 108 -0.32 -10.88 13.19
C LYS A 108 -1.61 -11.35 12.52
N GLN A 109 -2.72 -11.41 13.26
CA GLN A 109 -4.02 -11.76 12.67
C GLN A 109 -4.47 -10.75 11.62
N VAL A 110 -4.30 -9.45 11.91
CA VAL A 110 -4.61 -8.38 10.96
C VAL A 110 -3.67 -8.45 9.76
N GLU A 111 -2.37 -8.63 10.00
CA GLU A 111 -1.34 -8.75 8.96
C GLU A 111 -1.66 -9.89 7.98
N GLY A 112 -1.96 -11.09 8.49
CA GLY A 112 -2.29 -12.26 7.67
C GLY A 112 -3.55 -12.12 6.81
N VAL A 113 -4.42 -11.14 7.09
CA VAL A 113 -5.59 -10.82 6.25
C VAL A 113 -5.28 -9.65 5.33
N VAL A 114 -4.74 -8.56 5.88
CA VAL A 114 -4.61 -7.28 5.18
C VAL A 114 -3.48 -7.30 4.16
N VAL A 115 -2.32 -7.88 4.49
CA VAL A 115 -1.14 -7.88 3.61
C VAL A 115 -1.39 -8.60 2.29
N PRO A 116 -1.82 -9.87 2.25
CA PRO A 116 -1.99 -10.58 0.97
C PRO A 116 -3.05 -9.90 0.07
N LEU A 117 -4.12 -9.38 0.67
CA LEU A 117 -5.16 -8.66 -0.06
C LEU A 117 -4.62 -7.33 -0.59
N MET A 118 -3.95 -6.56 0.25
CA MET A 118 -3.33 -5.29 -0.16
C MET A 118 -2.36 -5.47 -1.32
N VAL A 119 -1.46 -6.46 -1.23
CA VAL A 119 -0.52 -6.78 -2.31
C VAL A 119 -1.27 -7.14 -3.58
N SER A 120 -2.34 -7.92 -3.49
CA SER A 120 -3.18 -8.28 -4.64
C SER A 120 -3.86 -7.05 -5.25
N PHE A 121 -4.43 -6.16 -4.44
CA PHE A 121 -5.06 -4.91 -4.91
C PHE A 121 -4.04 -3.96 -5.55
N ILE A 122 -2.87 -3.79 -4.93
CA ILE A 122 -1.78 -2.97 -5.45
C ILE A 122 -1.31 -3.52 -6.80
N SER A 123 -1.06 -4.82 -6.90
CA SER A 123 -0.64 -5.48 -8.14
C SER A 123 -1.69 -5.35 -9.23
N ASN A 124 -2.97 -5.53 -8.89
CA ASN A 124 -4.08 -5.36 -9.82
C ASN A 124 -4.21 -3.91 -10.32
N LYS A 125 -4.14 -2.89 -9.44
CA LYS A 125 -4.16 -1.47 -9.85
C LYS A 125 -2.95 -1.12 -10.71
N PHE A 126 -1.78 -1.65 -10.37
CA PHE A 126 -0.56 -1.46 -11.14
C PHE A 126 -0.70 -1.99 -12.56
N GLN A 127 -1.19 -3.23 -12.71
CA GLN A 127 -1.41 -3.86 -14.02
C GLN A 127 -2.51 -3.18 -14.83
N ASN A 128 -3.55 -2.65 -14.17
CA ASN A 128 -4.64 -1.92 -14.81
C ASN A 128 -4.29 -0.44 -15.10
N SER A 129 -3.17 0.07 -14.58
CA SER A 129 -2.72 1.42 -14.90
C SER A 129 -2.25 1.48 -16.37
N LYS A 130 -2.68 2.50 -17.12
CA LYS A 130 -2.38 2.68 -18.57
C LYS A 130 -0.88 2.77 -18.93
N GLY A 131 0.02 2.67 -17.95
CA GLY A 131 1.46 2.73 -18.13
C GLY A 131 2.21 1.70 -17.29
N GLY A 132 1.65 0.48 -17.15
CA GLY A 132 2.27 -0.65 -16.44
C GLY A 132 3.79 -0.63 -16.54
N GLY A 133 4.45 -0.60 -15.38
CA GLY A 133 5.88 -0.30 -15.28
C GLY A 133 6.18 0.97 -14.47
N MET A 134 7.15 1.78 -14.93
CA MET A 134 7.63 2.97 -14.21
C MET A 134 6.51 4.01 -13.96
N GLY A 135 5.53 4.10 -14.86
CA GLY A 135 4.37 4.99 -14.72
C GLY A 135 3.37 4.51 -13.66
N GLY A 136 3.12 3.20 -13.61
CA GLY A 136 2.31 2.59 -12.54
C GLY A 136 2.97 2.71 -11.17
N LEU A 137 4.30 2.55 -11.09
CA LEU A 137 5.08 2.75 -9.86
C LEU A 137 5.05 4.22 -9.44
N GLY A 138 5.24 5.15 -10.39
CA GLY A 138 5.15 6.58 -10.14
C GLY A 138 3.78 7.01 -9.62
N GLY A 139 2.69 6.47 -10.16
CA GLY A 139 1.34 6.76 -9.68
C GLY A 139 0.99 6.14 -8.32
N LEU A 140 1.66 5.03 -7.93
CA LEU A 140 1.50 4.45 -6.61
C LEU A 140 2.31 5.18 -5.54
N LEU A 141 3.54 5.58 -5.87
CA LEU A 141 4.40 6.34 -4.96
C LEU A 141 4.01 7.83 -4.86
N GLY A 142 3.00 8.27 -5.62
CA GLY A 142 2.47 9.62 -5.63
C GLY A 142 3.15 10.47 -6.70
N GLY A 143 2.53 10.52 -7.88
CA GLY A 143 3.10 11.06 -9.12
C GLY A 143 3.78 12.44 -8.98
N SER A 144 4.77 12.67 -9.85
CA SER A 144 5.65 13.85 -9.98
C SER A 144 6.79 14.05 -8.97
N GLY A 145 6.78 13.43 -7.78
CA GLY A 145 7.84 13.66 -6.78
C GLY A 145 8.80 12.48 -6.52
N GLY A 146 8.26 11.27 -6.35
CA GLY A 146 9.01 10.15 -5.75
C GLY A 146 10.09 9.54 -6.63
N LEU A 147 9.79 9.27 -7.91
CA LEU A 147 10.77 8.70 -8.85
C LEU A 147 11.43 9.78 -9.73
N GLY A 148 10.67 10.77 -10.22
CA GLY A 148 11.23 11.85 -11.04
C GLY A 148 12.28 12.69 -10.30
N GLY A 149 12.07 12.93 -8.99
CA GLY A 149 13.02 13.65 -8.14
C GLY A 149 14.27 12.83 -7.78
N MET A 150 14.15 11.52 -7.57
CA MET A 150 15.32 10.66 -7.35
C MET A 150 16.15 10.50 -8.62
N LEU A 151 15.53 10.24 -9.77
CA LEU A 151 16.23 10.11 -11.05
C LEU A 151 16.90 11.44 -11.45
N GLY A 152 16.22 12.57 -11.25
CA GLY A 152 16.81 13.90 -11.47
C GLY A 152 17.99 14.22 -10.55
N GLY A 153 18.07 13.60 -9.38
CA GLY A 153 19.21 13.71 -8.45
C GLY A 153 20.39 12.78 -8.78
N PHE A 154 20.16 11.68 -9.51
CA PHE A 154 21.21 10.75 -9.94
C PHE A 154 21.90 11.15 -11.25
N PHE A 155 21.24 11.94 -12.11
CA PHE A 155 21.79 12.43 -13.37
C PHE A 155 22.35 13.86 -13.28
N LYS A 156 22.70 14.34 -12.08
CA LYS A 156 23.35 15.64 -11.86
C LYS A 156 24.79 15.48 -11.38
#